data_AF-A0A971SRN1-F1
#
_entry.id   AF-A0A971SRN1-F1
#
_cell.length_a   1.000
_cell.length_b   1.000
_cell.length_c   1.000
_cell.angle_alpha   90.00
_cell.angle_beta   90.00
_cell.angle_gamma   90.00
#
_symmetry.space_group_name_H-M   'P 1'
#
loop_
_entity.id
_entity.type
_entity.pdbx_description
1 polymer ?
#
loop_
_entity_poly.entity_id
_entity_poly.type
_entity_poly.pdbx_seq_one_letter_code
_entity_poly.pdbx_strand_id
1 'polypeptide(L)' 'MFKVGDMINYGSTGVCRVAEIKELGGRTKGSKRLYYVLEPLYQSCVITTPADNKKISMRPIISKDEAERLIDMIP' A
#
# COMPACT_ATOMS: atom_id res chain seq x y z
N MET A 1 -0.08 5.08 -8.71
CA MET A 1 0.70 3.92 -8.24
C MET A 1 1.52 4.37 -7.06
N PHE A 2 1.72 3.51 -6.07
CA PHE A 2 2.52 3.82 -4.89
C PHE A 2 4.00 3.65 -5.20
N LYS A 3 4.85 4.32 -4.43
CA LYS A 3 6.31 4.27 -4.53
C LYS A 3 6.90 3.58 -3.31
N VAL A 4 8.12 3.06 -3.44
CA VAL A 4 8.89 2.56 -2.30
C VAL A 4 9.06 3.70 -1.29
N GLY A 5 8.75 3.40 -0.03
CA GLY A 5 8.74 4.38 1.07
C GLY A 5 7.36 4.95 1.39
N ASP A 6 6.37 4.85 0.49
CA ASP A 6 5.03 5.36 0.77
C ASP A 6 4.36 4.60 1.92
N MET A 7 3.62 5.34 2.73
CA MET A 7 2.78 4.80 3.80
C MET A 7 1.34 4.70 3.30
N ILE A 8 0.79 3.49 3.33
CA ILE A 8 -0.54 3.18 2.80
C ILE A 8 -1.37 2.44 3.84
N ASN A 9 -2.69 2.65 3.81
CA ASN A 9 -3.64 1.81 4.52
C ASN A 9 -4.07 0.64 3.61
N TYR A 10 -3.79 -0.59 4.03
CA TYR A 10 -4.08 -1.82 3.31
C TYR A 10 -5.26 -2.56 3.95
N GLY A 11 -6.46 -2.44 3.36
CA GLY A 11 -7.66 -3.17 3.77
C GLY A 11 -7.94 -3.10 5.27
N SER A 12 -8.11 -4.27 5.90
CA SER A 12 -8.27 -4.44 7.36
C SER A 12 -6.94 -4.64 8.10
N THR A 13 -5.82 -4.83 7.40
CA THR A 13 -4.49 -4.96 8.02
C THR A 13 -4.05 -3.64 8.65
N GLY A 14 -4.46 -2.51 8.06
CA GLY A 14 -4.12 -1.18 8.52
C GLY A 14 -2.88 -0.62 7.83
N VAL A 15 -2.10 0.17 8.57
CA VAL A 15 -0.97 0.93 8.03
C VAL A 15 0.20 0.02 7.66
N CYS A 16 0.63 0.12 6.41
CA CYS A 16 1.76 -0.58 5.84
C CYS A 16 2.68 0.38 5.09
N ARG A 17 3.99 0.08 5.11
CA ARG A 17 4.99 0.75 4.29
C ARG A 17 5.23 -0.05 3.02
N VAL A 18 5.36 0.61 1.88
CA VAL A 18 5.83 -0.02 0.65
C VAL A 18 7.35 -0.22 0.75
N ALA A 19 7.79 -1.45 0.99
CA ALA A 19 9.20 -1.79 1.11
C ALA A 19 9.86 -1.98 -0.25
N GLU A 20 9.15 -2.59 -1.20
CA GLU A 20 9.68 -2.89 -2.53
C GLU A 20 8.56 -2.94 -3.57
N ILE A 21 8.91 -2.66 -4.83
CA ILE A 21 8.07 -2.91 -6.00
C ILE A 21 8.85 -3.84 -6.92
N LYS A 22 8.34 -5.05 -7.14
CA LYS A 22 9.01 -6.06 -7.95
C LYS A 22 8.13 -6.57 -9.08
N GLU A 23 8.76 -6.82 -10.23
CA GLU A 23 8.14 -7.56 -11.32
C GLU A 23 8.30 -9.05 -11.08
N LEU A 24 7.19 -9.78 -11.01
CA LEU A 24 7.20 -11.23 -10.99
C LEU A 24 6.63 -11.77 -12.31
N GLY A 25 7.12 -12.95 -12.70
CA GLY A 25 6.52 -13.71 -13.78
C GLY A 25 5.04 -13.93 -13.48
N GLY A 26 4.18 -13.47 -14.37
CA GLY A 26 2.74 -13.64 -14.25
C GLY A 26 2.33 -15.10 -14.45
N ARG A 27 1.04 -15.37 -14.24
CA ARG A 27 0.48 -16.73 -14.38
C ARG A 27 0.53 -17.25 -15.82
N THR A 28 0.68 -16.36 -16.80
CA THR A 28 0.76 -16.68 -18.22
C THR A 28 2.21 -16.58 -18.66
N LYS A 29 2.67 -17.54 -19.47
CA LYS A 29 4.02 -17.55 -20.00
C LYS A 29 4.29 -16.24 -20.77
N GLY A 30 5.26 -15.45 -20.31
CA GLY A 30 5.63 -14.16 -20.89
C GLY A 30 4.92 -12.93 -20.32
N SER A 31 3.92 -13.09 -19.43
CA SER A 31 3.37 -11.93 -18.74
C SER A 31 4.27 -11.53 -17.56
N LYS A 32 4.47 -10.23 -17.38
CA LYS A 32 5.10 -9.65 -16.20
C LYS A 32 4.05 -8.89 -15.42
N ARG A 33 4.03 -9.05 -14.10
CA ARG A 33 3.08 -8.34 -13.24
C ARG A 33 3.83 -7.70 -12.09
N LEU A 34 3.47 -6.47 -11.77
CA LEU A 34 4.03 -5.74 -10.65
C LEU A 34 3.38 -6.19 -9.35
N TYR A 35 4.21 -6.36 -8.32
CA TYR A 35 3.81 -6.69 -6.97
C TYR A 35 4.39 -5.67 -6.01
N TYR A 36 3.58 -5.23 -5.06
CA TYR A 36 4.04 -4.50 -3.89
C TYR A 36 4.45 -5.49 -2.80
N VAL A 37 5.62 -5.25 -2.22
CA VAL A 37 6.03 -5.85 -0.95
C VAL A 37 5.76 -4.81 0.13
N LEU A 38 4.85 -5.15 1.03
CA LEU A 38 4.37 -4.26 2.09
C LEU A 38 4.80 -4.80 3.44
N GLU A 39 5.26 -3.90 4.30
CA GLU A 39 5.61 -4.17 5.69
C GLU A 39 4.60 -3.44 6.60
N PRO A 40 3.69 -4.16 7.28
CA PRO A 40 2.79 -3.55 8.23
C PRO A 40 3.56 -2.93 9.40
N LEU A 41 3.10 -1.76 9.87
CA LEU A 41 3.79 -1.06 10.95
C LEU A 41 3.64 -1.77 12.31
N TYR A 42 2.54 -2.49 12.51
CA TYR A 42 2.16 -3.09 13.79
C TYR A 42 2.22 -4.62 13.79
N GLN A 43 2.74 -5.24 12.73
CA GLN A 43 2.84 -6.70 12.62
C GLN A 43 4.19 -7.08 11.99
N SER A 44 4.85 -8.08 12.55
CA SER A 44 6.10 -8.63 12.00
C SER A 44 5.83 -9.64 10.89
N CYS A 45 5.19 -9.20 9.80
CA CYS A 45 4.94 -10.02 8.62
C CYS A 45 5.21 -9.22 7.33
N VAL A 46 5.32 -9.92 6.20
CA VAL A 46 5.51 -9.30 4.89
C VAL A 46 4.35 -9.67 3.99
N ILE A 47 3.66 -8.67 3.45
CA ILE A 47 2.52 -8.84 2.55
C ILE A 47 2.99 -8.61 1.13
N THR A 48 2.88 -9.64 0.27
CA THR A 48 3.13 -9.49 -1.16
C THR A 48 1.80 -9.51 -1.91
N THR A 49 1.47 -8.42 -2.59
CA THR A 49 0.17 -8.26 -3.26
C THR A 49 0.35 -7.71 -4.67
N PRO A 50 -0.46 -8.13 -5.66
CA PRO A 50 -0.39 -7.55 -7.00
C PRO A 50 -0.73 -6.06 -7.00
N ALA A 51 -0.02 -5.26 -7.78
CA ALA A 51 -0.21 -3.81 -7.82
C ALA A 51 -1.58 -3.37 -8.36
N ASP A 52 -2.22 -4.23 -9.15
CA ASP A 52 -3.56 -4.09 -9.73
C ASP A 52 -4.62 -4.90 -8.96
N ASN A 53 -4.36 -5.25 -7.70
CA ASN A 53 -5.33 -5.96 -6.87
C ASN A 53 -6.58 -5.09 -6.62
N LYS A 54 -7.68 -5.42 -7.31
CA LYS A 54 -8.98 -4.74 -7.18
C LYS A 54 -9.83 -5.22 -5.99
N LYS A 55 -9.42 -6.28 -5.30
CA LYS A 55 -10.22 -6.87 -4.21
C LYS A 55 -10.04 -6.12 -2.90
N ILE A 56 -8.87 -5.54 -2.67
CA ILE A 56 -8.50 -4.89 -1.42
C ILE A 56 -8.31 -3.40 -1.68
N SER A 57 -8.95 -2.57 -0.86
CA SER A 57 -8.77 -1.13 -0.91
C SER A 57 -7.39 -0.76 -0.37
N MET A 58 -6.59 -0.10 -1.21
CA MET A 58 -5.31 0.47 -0.85
C MET A 58 -5.44 1.99 -0.93
N ARG A 59 -5.25 2.68 0.20
CA ARG A 59 -5.39 4.14 0.28
C ARG A 59 -4.09 4.79 0.77
N PRO A 60 -3.68 5.94 0.21
CA PRO A 60 -2.55 6.68 0.76
C PRO A 60 -2.89 7.19 2.16
N ILE A 61 -1.87 7.36 2.99
CA ILE A 61 -1.99 8.03 4.28
C ILE A 61 -1.78 9.52 4.08
N ILE A 62 -2.66 10.31 4.69
CA ILE A 62 -2.57 11.77 4.65
C ILE A 62 -1.38 12.25 5.47
N SER A 63 -0.80 13.36 5.04
CA SER A 63 0.23 14.06 5.81
C SER A 63 -0.33 14.62 7.11
N LYS A 64 0.56 14.96 8.05
CA LYS A 64 0.19 15.62 9.29
C LYS A 64 -0.62 16.90 9.03
N ASP A 65 -0.16 17.75 8.12
CA ASP A 65 -0.81 19.03 7.80
C ASP A 65 -2.22 18.82 7.20
N GLU A 66 -2.40 17.79 6.38
CA GLU A 66 -3.73 17.42 5.87
C GLU A 66 -4.64 16.93 7.00
N ALA A 67 -4.11 16.17 7.94
CA ALA A 67 -4.87 15.72 9.10
C ALA A 67 -5.29 16.89 9.99
N GLU A 68 -4.38 17.84 10.27
CA GLU A 68 -4.67 19.04 11.06
C GLU A 68 -5.74 19.89 10.38
N ARG A 69 -5.64 20.13 9.06
CA ARG A 69 -6.69 20.83 8.29
C ARG A 69 -8.05 20.15 8.38
N LEU A 70 -8.10 18.82 8.38
CA LEU A 70 -9.36 18.09 8.53
C LEU A 70 -9.95 18.23 9.93
N ILE A 71 -9.12 18.25 10.97
CA ILE A 71 -9.55 18.45 12.36
C ILE A 71 -10.15 19.86 12.52
N ASP A 72 -9.51 20.89 11.95
CA ASP A 72 -10.00 22.27 12.00
C ASP A 72 -11.36 22.46 11.31
N MET A 73 -11.74 21.55 10.41
CA MET A 73 -13.02 21.56 9.72
C MET A 73 -14.15 20.83 10.47
N ILE A 74 -13.86 20.16 11.59
CA ILE A 74 -14.87 19.49 12.40
C ILE A 74 -15.60 20.56 13.26
N PRO A 75 -16.92 20.73 13.11
CA PRO A 75 -17.70 21.72 13.85
C PRO A 75 -17.88 21.38 15.34
#